data_AF-A0A7S1U7R0-F1
#
_entry.id   AF-A0A7S1U7R0-F1
#
_cell.length_a   1.000
_cell.length_b   1.000
_cell.length_c   1.000
_cell.angle_alpha   90.00
_cell.angle_beta   90.00
_cell.angle_gamma   90.00
#
_symmetry.space_group_name_H-M   'P 1'
#
loop_
_entity.id
_entity.type
_entity.pdbx_description
1 polymer ?
#
loop_
_entity_poly.entity_id
_entity_poly.type
_entity_poly.pdbx_seq_one_letter_code
_entity_poly.pdbx_strand_id
1 'polypeptide(L)'
;PALNGEGDDERRGRATQLLAEVLRHAPRDVPLNAAQAAHVQAFLIARLDDYPSVQAALGGLEALVLAHAPALAANPDPNPVVALVEALSERLHLPSLARAIRQRGYGVFAAMLDPRAGALAPLAGAAQKKFGLGLCAAVEGEKDPRCLLLAMRTARAYLDALRGGGGGGGGGG
;
A
#
# COMPACT_ATOMS: atom_id res chain seq x y z
N PRO A 1 -29.01 5.96 26.35
CA PRO A 1 -27.66 5.80 26.94
C PRO A 1 -27.24 4.31 26.90
N ALA A 2 -26.21 3.90 26.15
CA ALA A 2 -24.88 4.48 26.13
C ALA A 2 -24.35 4.77 24.71
N LEU A 3 -23.90 6.01 24.52
CA LEU A 3 -23.14 6.52 23.38
C LEU A 3 -21.66 6.10 23.51
N ASN A 4 -21.40 4.79 23.66
CA ASN A 4 -20.04 4.28 23.87
C ASN A 4 -19.34 3.89 22.56
N GLY A 5 -20.06 3.82 21.43
CA GLY A 5 -19.50 3.46 20.12
C GLY A 5 -18.76 4.59 19.42
N GLU A 6 -19.34 5.79 19.38
CA GLU A 6 -18.76 6.93 18.62
C GLU A 6 -17.41 7.37 19.22
N GLY A 7 -17.31 7.42 20.55
CA GLY A 7 -16.05 7.76 21.22
C GLY A 7 -14.95 6.74 20.97
N ASP A 8 -15.28 5.45 20.93
CA ASP A 8 -14.29 4.39 20.68
C ASP A 8 -13.90 4.28 19.21
N ASP A 9 -14.82 4.53 18.28
CA ASP A 9 -14.54 4.59 16.84
C ASP A 9 -13.60 5.74 16.50
N GLU A 10 -13.88 6.95 17.01
CA GLU A 10 -12.99 8.10 16.84
C GLU A 10 -11.60 7.85 17.45
N ARG A 11 -11.54 7.23 18.63
CA ARG A 11 -10.28 6.90 19.29
C ARG A 11 -9.45 5.93 18.46
N ARG A 12 -10.06 4.88 17.89
CA ARG A 12 -9.35 3.93 17.00
C ARG A 12 -8.84 4.60 15.73
N GLY A 13 -9.68 5.42 15.09
CA GLY A 13 -9.29 6.18 13.90
C GLY A 13 -8.12 7.12 14.17
N ARG A 14 -8.18 7.90 15.26
CA ARG A 14 -7.11 8.84 15.66
C ARG A 14 -5.83 8.12 16.09
N ALA A 15 -5.93 7.00 16.81
CA ALA A 15 -4.76 6.22 17.20
C ALA A 15 -4.04 5.63 15.98
N THR A 16 -4.79 5.10 15.02
CA THR A 16 -4.25 4.62 13.74
C THR A 16 -3.63 5.76 12.94
N GLN A 17 -4.27 6.94 12.92
CA GLN A 17 -3.73 8.12 12.26
C GLN A 17 -2.41 8.56 12.89
N LEU A 18 -2.33 8.61 14.22
CA LEU A 18 -1.10 8.95 14.93
C LEU A 18 0.04 7.99 14.55
N LEU A 19 -0.24 6.67 14.52
CA LEU A 19 0.75 5.68 14.08
C LEU A 19 1.20 5.94 12.64
N ALA A 20 0.27 6.23 11.73
CA ALA A 20 0.58 6.53 10.33
C ALA A 20 1.46 7.80 10.20
N GLU A 21 1.19 8.85 10.98
CA GLU A 21 2.01 10.06 11.01
C GLU A 21 3.41 9.78 11.59
N VAL A 22 3.51 8.99 12.66
CA VAL A 22 4.81 8.58 13.23
C VAL A 22 5.63 7.83 12.19
N LEU A 23 5.06 6.86 11.46
CA LEU A 23 5.77 6.14 10.40
C LEU A 23 6.25 7.09 9.28
N ARG A 24 5.41 8.07 8.91
CA ARG A 24 5.74 9.03 7.86
C ARG A 24 6.89 9.95 8.24
N HIS A 25 6.90 10.40 9.50
CA HIS A 25 7.81 11.43 9.99
C HIS A 25 8.93 10.90 10.89
N ALA A 26 9.00 9.58 11.12
CA ALA A 26 10.03 8.96 11.93
C ALA A 26 11.43 9.33 11.40
N PRO A 27 12.35 9.72 12.30
CA PRO A 27 13.74 9.94 11.96
C PRO A 27 14.34 8.73 11.24
N ARG A 28 15.06 8.96 10.15
CA ARG A 28 15.61 7.89 9.30
C ARG A 28 16.76 7.13 9.96
N ASP A 29 17.35 7.70 11.00
CA ASP A 29 18.38 7.12 11.86
C ASP A 29 17.83 6.16 12.92
N VAL A 30 16.50 6.06 13.06
CA VAL A 30 15.82 5.05 13.89
C VAL A 30 14.92 4.18 12.99
N PRO A 31 15.51 3.32 12.13
CA PRO A 31 14.73 2.49 11.23
C PRO A 31 14.03 1.35 11.97
N LEU A 32 12.86 0.94 11.47
CA LEU A 32 12.26 -0.33 11.86
C LEU A 32 13.16 -1.48 11.41
N ASN A 33 13.29 -2.50 12.25
CA ASN A 33 13.82 -3.79 11.82
C ASN A 33 12.74 -4.59 11.06
N ALA A 34 13.13 -5.71 10.46
CA ALA A 34 12.25 -6.52 9.61
C ALA A 34 11.03 -7.08 10.34
N ALA A 35 11.20 -7.52 11.60
CA ALA A 35 10.10 -8.04 12.41
C ALA A 35 9.11 -6.93 12.81
N GLN A 36 9.62 -5.75 13.18
CA GLN A 36 8.80 -4.58 13.49
C GLN A 36 8.01 -4.10 12.27
N ALA A 37 8.65 -4.00 11.10
CA ALA A 37 8.00 -3.60 9.86
C ALA A 37 6.87 -4.57 9.48
N ALA A 38 7.11 -5.88 9.57
CA ALA A 38 6.08 -6.90 9.32
C ALA A 38 4.93 -6.84 10.33
N HIS A 39 5.22 -6.62 11.62
CA HIS A 39 4.17 -6.50 12.65
C HIS A 39 3.29 -5.26 12.42
N VAL A 40 3.91 -4.12 12.10
CA VAL A 40 3.21 -2.88 11.76
C VAL A 40 2.38 -3.07 10.48
N GLN A 41 2.92 -3.73 9.45
CA GLN A 41 2.19 -4.06 8.23
C GLN A 41 0.95 -4.90 8.54
N ALA A 42 1.11 -6.00 9.28
CA ALA A 42 0.02 -6.89 9.64
C ALA A 42 -1.07 -6.16 10.45
N PHE A 43 -0.66 -5.32 11.41
CA PHE A 43 -1.59 -4.47 12.17
C PHE A 43 -2.40 -3.54 11.24
N LEU A 44 -1.73 -2.79 10.37
CA LEU A 44 -2.39 -1.84 9.46
C LEU A 44 -3.31 -2.57 8.46
N ILE A 45 -2.89 -3.72 7.92
CA ILE A 45 -3.73 -4.58 7.08
C ILE A 45 -4.99 -5.04 7.84
N ALA A 46 -4.85 -5.41 9.11
CA ALA A 46 -5.98 -5.79 9.96
C ALA A 46 -6.89 -4.61 10.36
N ARG A 47 -6.52 -3.36 10.06
CA ARG A 47 -7.36 -2.16 10.22
C ARG A 47 -8.11 -1.78 8.95
N LEU A 48 -7.88 -2.44 7.82
CA LEU A 48 -8.60 -2.14 6.58
C LEU A 48 -10.10 -2.48 6.67
N ASP A 49 -10.47 -3.46 7.50
CA ASP A 49 -11.88 -3.82 7.73
C ASP A 49 -12.56 -2.95 8.81
N ASP A 50 -11.81 -2.08 9.49
CA ASP A 50 -12.33 -1.16 10.51
C ASP A 50 -12.57 0.21 9.88
N TYR A 51 -13.82 0.52 9.53
CA TYR A 51 -14.18 1.73 8.79
C TYR A 51 -13.66 3.05 9.41
N PRO A 52 -13.68 3.26 10.74
CA PRO A 52 -13.05 4.44 11.36
C PRO A 52 -11.54 4.55 11.13
N SER A 53 -10.85 3.43 10.90
CA SER A 53 -9.39 3.35 10.78
C SER A 53 -8.90 3.18 9.35
N VAL A 54 -9.74 2.76 8.39
CA VAL A 54 -9.31 2.37 7.03
C VAL A 54 -8.51 3.45 6.30
N GLN A 55 -8.92 4.71 6.38
CA GLN A 55 -8.21 5.81 5.71
C GLN A 55 -6.81 6.03 6.31
N ALA A 56 -6.73 5.99 7.64
CA ALA A 56 -5.48 6.13 8.37
C ALA A 56 -4.56 4.92 8.12
N ALA A 57 -5.13 3.71 8.11
CA ALA A 57 -4.44 2.48 7.85
C ALA A 57 -3.78 2.48 6.47
N LEU A 58 -4.50 2.87 5.41
CA LEU A 58 -3.94 3.03 4.08
C LEU A 58 -2.81 4.08 4.05
N GLY A 59 -2.99 5.21 4.72
CA GLY A 59 -1.94 6.23 4.84
C GLY A 59 -0.69 5.74 5.59
N GLY A 60 -0.87 4.83 6.55
CA GLY A 60 0.21 4.16 7.26
C GLY A 60 0.93 3.12 6.40
N LEU A 61 0.19 2.34 5.60
CA LEU A 61 0.77 1.38 4.65
C LEU A 61 1.58 2.10 3.57
N GLU A 62 1.05 3.21 3.03
CA GLU A 62 1.77 4.09 2.10
C GLU A 62 3.08 4.59 2.71
N ALA A 63 3.04 5.12 3.95
CA ALA A 63 4.23 5.59 4.65
C ALA A 63 5.23 4.46 4.93
N LEU A 64 4.75 3.28 5.33
CA LEU A 64 5.59 2.12 5.61
C LEU A 64 6.34 1.66 4.36
N VAL A 65 5.67 1.59 3.21
CA VAL A 65 6.32 1.25 1.94
C VAL A 65 7.35 2.31 1.54
N LEU A 66 7.00 3.60 1.59
CA LEU A 66 7.89 4.66 1.14
C LEU A 66 9.11 4.87 2.04
N ALA A 67 8.96 4.68 3.36
CA ALA A 67 10.00 4.98 4.34
C ALA A 67 10.78 3.74 4.81
N HIS A 68 10.18 2.55 4.74
CA HIS A 68 10.71 1.33 5.38
C HIS A 68 10.69 0.10 4.46
N ALA A 69 10.61 0.28 3.14
CA ALA A 69 10.68 -0.82 2.17
C ALA A 69 11.87 -1.77 2.34
N PRO A 70 13.11 -1.34 2.68
CA PRO A 70 14.21 -2.27 2.93
C PRO A 70 13.94 -3.22 4.11
N ALA A 71 13.31 -2.72 5.18
CA ALA A 71 12.94 -3.53 6.34
C ALA A 71 11.81 -4.51 6.01
N LEU A 72 10.83 -4.09 5.20
CA LEU A 72 9.79 -5.00 4.68
C LEU A 72 10.41 -6.10 3.82
N ALA A 73 11.28 -5.75 2.86
CA ALA A 73 11.91 -6.71 1.96
C ALA A 73 12.81 -7.72 2.69
N ALA A 74 13.38 -7.35 3.84
CA ALA A 74 14.18 -8.24 4.67
C ALA A 74 13.36 -9.34 5.38
N ASN A 75 12.03 -9.26 5.38
CA ASN A 75 11.15 -10.34 5.85
C ASN A 75 10.28 -10.88 4.69
N PRO A 76 10.77 -11.87 3.92
CA PRO A 76 10.08 -12.33 2.72
C PRO A 76 8.93 -13.31 2.97
N ASP A 77 8.67 -13.73 4.20
CA ASP A 77 7.64 -14.73 4.53
C ASP A 77 6.63 -14.23 5.60
N PRO A 78 5.37 -13.96 5.24
CA PRO A 78 4.84 -13.96 3.87
C PRO A 78 5.39 -12.77 3.06
N ASN A 79 5.41 -12.91 1.73
CA ASN A 79 5.93 -11.85 0.86
C ASN A 79 5.13 -10.54 1.07
N PRO A 80 5.77 -9.44 1.48
CA PRO A 80 5.07 -8.22 1.88
C PRO A 80 4.33 -7.55 0.73
N VAL A 81 4.80 -7.72 -0.52
CA VAL A 81 4.12 -7.23 -1.74
C VAL A 81 2.80 -7.94 -1.92
N VAL A 82 2.86 -9.28 -1.84
CA VAL A 82 1.71 -10.15 -2.08
C VAL A 82 0.65 -9.86 -1.02
N ALA A 83 1.05 -9.76 0.25
CA ALA A 83 0.15 -9.42 1.34
C ALA A 83 -0.55 -8.05 1.14
N LEU A 84 0.16 -7.03 0.65
CA LEU A 84 -0.44 -5.72 0.36
C LEU A 84 -1.41 -5.78 -0.80
N VAL A 85 -1.04 -6.44 -1.90
CA VAL A 85 -1.89 -6.55 -3.08
C VAL A 85 -3.16 -7.32 -2.74
N GLU A 86 -3.06 -8.44 -2.02
CA GLU A 86 -4.22 -9.22 -1.56
C GLU A 86 -5.09 -8.37 -0.63
N ALA A 87 -4.50 -7.65 0.32
CA ALA A 87 -5.26 -6.76 1.20
C ALA A 87 -6.01 -5.66 0.44
N LEU A 88 -5.40 -5.05 -0.58
CA LEU A 88 -6.04 -3.99 -1.38
C LEU A 88 -7.08 -4.51 -2.37
N SER A 89 -6.96 -5.77 -2.82
CA SER A 89 -7.79 -6.32 -3.91
C SER A 89 -8.89 -7.25 -3.43
N GLU A 90 -8.66 -7.95 -2.31
CA GLU A 90 -9.56 -9.00 -1.80
C GLU A 90 -10.31 -8.54 -0.55
N ARG A 91 -9.68 -7.74 0.33
CA ARG A 91 -10.33 -7.24 1.56
C ARG A 91 -11.05 -5.92 1.34
N LEU A 92 -10.46 -5.03 0.55
CA LEU A 92 -11.05 -3.75 0.22
C LEU A 92 -11.71 -3.79 -1.16
N HIS A 93 -13.02 -3.60 -1.20
CA HIS A 93 -13.68 -3.22 -2.44
C HIS A 93 -13.53 -1.70 -2.66
N LEU A 94 -12.34 -1.26 -3.10
CA LEU A 94 -12.02 0.16 -3.28
C LEU A 94 -13.10 0.94 -4.05
N PRO A 95 -13.70 0.45 -5.16
CA PRO A 95 -14.72 1.20 -5.90
C PRO A 95 -15.92 1.67 -5.07
N SER A 96 -16.35 0.90 -4.05
CA SER A 96 -17.50 1.27 -3.20
C SER A 96 -17.16 2.26 -2.10
N LEU A 97 -15.88 2.55 -1.85
CA LEU A 97 -15.45 3.41 -0.76
C LEU A 97 -15.52 4.89 -1.12
N ALA A 98 -15.54 5.73 -0.08
CA ALA A 98 -15.48 7.17 -0.23
C ALA A 98 -14.21 7.59 -0.98
N ARG A 99 -14.32 8.63 -1.82
CA ARG A 99 -13.22 9.15 -2.66
C ARG A 99 -11.89 9.29 -1.92
N ALA A 100 -11.89 9.84 -0.71
CA ALA A 100 -10.66 10.05 0.07
C ALA A 100 -9.93 8.72 0.40
N ILE A 101 -10.69 7.66 0.68
CA ILE A 101 -10.17 6.32 0.93
C ILE A 101 -9.65 5.71 -0.37
N ARG A 102 -10.37 5.87 -1.49
CA ARG A 102 -9.92 5.41 -2.82
C ARG A 102 -8.58 6.04 -3.21
N GLN A 103 -8.45 7.35 -3.02
CA GLN A 103 -7.19 8.06 -3.27
C GLN A 103 -6.03 7.47 -2.46
N ARG A 104 -6.25 7.13 -1.18
CA ARG A 104 -5.25 6.46 -0.35
C ARG A 104 -4.92 5.06 -0.85
N GLY A 105 -5.92 4.28 -1.26
CA GLY A 105 -5.70 2.97 -1.88
C GLY A 105 -4.79 3.03 -3.10
N TYR A 106 -5.06 3.97 -4.03
CA TYR A 106 -4.19 4.19 -5.18
C TYR A 106 -2.80 4.70 -4.80
N GLY A 107 -2.69 5.48 -3.71
CA GLY A 107 -1.41 5.90 -3.13
C GLY A 107 -0.56 4.72 -2.67
N VAL A 108 -1.16 3.71 -2.02
CA VAL A 108 -0.44 2.48 -1.65
C VAL A 108 0.03 1.70 -2.90
N PHE A 109 -0.81 1.56 -3.93
CA PHE A 109 -0.37 0.97 -5.20
C PHE A 109 0.79 1.74 -5.83
N ALA A 110 0.74 3.07 -5.82
CA ALA A 110 1.82 3.91 -6.35
C ALA A 110 3.11 3.76 -5.54
N ALA A 111 3.01 3.71 -4.21
CA ALA A 111 4.15 3.54 -3.31
C ALA A 111 4.89 2.22 -3.57
N MET A 112 4.17 1.13 -3.87
CA MET A 112 4.76 -0.16 -4.23
C MET A 112 5.58 -0.12 -5.53
N LEU A 113 5.39 0.90 -6.37
CA LEU A 113 6.11 1.11 -7.62
C LEU A 113 7.15 2.24 -7.54
N ASP A 114 7.33 2.87 -6.37
CA ASP A 114 8.26 4.00 -6.24
C ASP A 114 9.72 3.51 -6.26
N PRO A 115 10.51 3.87 -7.29
CA PRO A 115 11.89 3.42 -7.39
C PRO A 115 12.78 3.98 -6.27
N ARG A 116 12.41 5.12 -5.67
CA ARG A 116 13.17 5.76 -4.58
C ARG A 116 13.01 5.04 -3.25
N ALA A 117 11.85 4.43 -3.04
CA ALA A 117 11.61 3.59 -1.87
C ALA A 117 12.42 2.28 -1.95
N GLY A 118 13.03 1.97 -3.11
CA GLY A 118 13.48 0.61 -3.40
C GLY A 118 12.32 -0.37 -3.30
N ALA A 119 11.08 0.12 -3.53
CA ALA A 119 9.87 -0.60 -3.25
C ALA A 119 9.81 -1.82 -4.15
N LEU A 120 10.10 -2.94 -3.49
CA LEU A 120 9.65 -4.28 -3.86
C LEU A 120 10.15 -4.73 -5.23
N ALA A 121 11.47 -4.89 -5.30
CA ALA A 121 12.20 -5.55 -6.38
C ALA A 121 11.68 -6.94 -6.82
N PRO A 122 10.68 -7.59 -6.18
CA PRO A 122 9.95 -8.65 -6.84
C PRO A 122 8.45 -8.36 -6.92
N LEU A 123 8.03 -7.30 -7.62
CA LEU A 123 6.83 -7.43 -8.48
C LEU A 123 7.17 -8.35 -9.66
N ALA A 124 7.65 -9.55 -9.35
CA ALA A 124 8.02 -10.60 -10.27
C ALA A 124 7.15 -11.83 -9.98
N GLY A 125 6.93 -12.66 -10.99
CA GLY A 125 6.14 -13.88 -10.85
C GLY A 125 4.70 -13.61 -10.40
N ALA A 126 4.25 -14.31 -9.36
CA ALA A 126 2.85 -14.27 -8.90
C ALA A 126 2.42 -12.87 -8.39
N ALA A 127 3.32 -12.12 -7.75
CA ALA A 127 3.02 -10.78 -7.23
C ALA A 127 2.71 -9.79 -8.34
N GLN A 128 3.44 -9.89 -9.47
CA GLN A 128 3.25 -9.05 -10.65
C GLN A 128 1.83 -9.18 -11.22
N LYS A 129 1.40 -10.42 -11.49
CA LYS A 129 0.07 -10.69 -12.04
C LYS A 129 -1.04 -10.24 -11.08
N LYS A 130 -0.90 -10.55 -9.79
CA LYS A 130 -1.85 -10.12 -8.76
C LYS A 130 -1.94 -8.60 -8.67
N PHE A 131 -0.80 -7.90 -8.73
CA PHE A 131 -0.78 -6.43 -8.72
C PHE A 131 -1.57 -5.85 -9.89
N GLY A 132 -1.30 -6.32 -11.11
CA GLY A 132 -2.00 -5.84 -12.30
C GLY A 132 -3.51 -6.06 -12.23
N LEU A 133 -3.95 -7.26 -11.82
CA LEU A 133 -5.37 -7.57 -11.64
C LEU A 133 -6.01 -6.74 -10.52
N GLY A 134 -5.30 -6.59 -9.40
CA GLY A 134 -5.73 -5.77 -8.27
C GLY A 134 -5.92 -4.31 -8.64
N LEU A 135 -4.97 -3.73 -9.39
CA LEU A 135 -5.10 -2.37 -9.89
C LEU A 135 -6.28 -2.22 -10.85
N CYS A 136 -6.49 -3.17 -11.76
CA CYS A 136 -7.67 -3.16 -12.65
C CYS A 136 -8.98 -3.17 -11.84
N ALA A 137 -9.11 -4.08 -10.88
CA ALA A 137 -10.29 -4.17 -10.02
C ALA A 137 -10.50 -2.91 -9.17
N ALA A 138 -9.42 -2.29 -8.69
CA ALA A 138 -9.48 -1.06 -7.92
C ALA A 138 -9.95 0.16 -8.74
N VAL A 139 -9.74 0.16 -10.06
CA VAL A 139 -10.06 1.28 -10.97
C VAL A 139 -11.42 1.08 -11.64
N GLU A 140 -11.96 -0.13 -11.61
CA GLU A 140 -13.24 -0.46 -12.21
C GLU A 140 -14.35 0.46 -11.68
N GLY A 141 -15.05 1.14 -12.60
CA GLY A 141 -16.13 2.06 -12.26
C GLY A 141 -15.70 3.39 -11.63
N GLU A 142 -14.40 3.71 -11.54
CA GLU A 142 -13.93 5.01 -11.04
C GLU A 142 -14.31 6.14 -12.01
N LYS A 143 -14.83 7.24 -11.45
CA LYS A 143 -15.35 8.40 -12.18
C LYS A 143 -14.75 9.72 -11.70
N ASP A 144 -14.12 9.75 -10.52
CA ASP A 144 -13.48 10.96 -10.02
C ASP A 144 -12.17 11.20 -10.79
N PRO A 145 -11.99 12.37 -11.42
CA PRO A 145 -10.84 12.64 -12.26
C PRO A 145 -9.52 12.62 -11.49
N ARG A 146 -9.52 12.95 -10.20
CA ARG A 146 -8.29 12.97 -9.37
C ARG A 146 -7.85 11.55 -9.05
N CYS A 147 -8.80 10.67 -8.78
CA CYS A 147 -8.55 9.23 -8.64
C CYS A 147 -8.07 8.61 -9.95
N LEU A 148 -8.74 8.89 -11.06
CA LEU A 148 -8.34 8.38 -12.38
C LEU A 148 -6.92 8.81 -12.76
N LEU A 149 -6.56 10.08 -12.55
CA LEU A 149 -5.20 10.56 -12.83
C LEU A 149 -4.14 9.80 -12.00
N LEU A 150 -4.42 9.53 -10.73
CA LEU A 150 -3.54 8.75 -9.87
C LEU A 150 -3.43 7.31 -10.36
N ALA A 151 -4.57 6.65 -10.60
CA ALA A 151 -4.63 5.30 -11.15
C ALA A 151 -3.88 5.15 -12.49
N MET A 152 -4.06 6.07 -13.42
CA MET A 152 -3.39 6.04 -14.73
C MET A 152 -1.87 6.25 -14.61
N ARG A 153 -1.43 7.12 -13.70
CA ARG A 153 0.00 7.28 -13.40
C ARG A 153 0.60 6.00 -12.80
N THR A 154 -0.12 5.38 -11.86
CA THR A 154 0.27 4.08 -11.27
C THR A 154 0.31 2.98 -12.33
N ALA A 155 -0.69 2.90 -13.22
CA ALA A 155 -0.72 1.93 -14.31
C ALA A 155 0.44 2.15 -15.29
N ARG A 156 0.78 3.39 -15.62
CA ARG A 156 1.94 3.72 -16.45
C ARG A 156 3.24 3.28 -15.79
N ALA A 157 3.44 3.59 -14.50
CA ALA A 157 4.62 3.16 -13.75
C ALA A 157 4.74 1.62 -13.71
N TYR A 158 3.62 0.92 -13.54
CA TYR A 158 3.58 -0.54 -13.60
C TYR A 158 4.01 -1.06 -14.97
N LEU A 159 3.44 -0.54 -16.06
CA LEU A 159 3.80 -0.94 -17.42
C LEU A 159 5.27 -0.64 -17.77
N ASP A 160 5.79 0.50 -17.32
CA ASP A 160 7.20 0.85 -17.50
C ASP A 160 8.11 -0.12 -16.75
N ALA A 161 7.75 -0.52 -15.52
CA ALA A 161 8.46 -1.53 -14.75
C ALA A 161 8.48 -2.90 -15.45
N LEU A 162 7.38 -3.30 -16.09
CA LEU A 162 7.32 -4.55 -16.88
C LEU A 162 8.28 -4.54 -18.06
N ARG A 163 8.45 -3.39 -18.71
CA ARG A 163 9.34 -3.22 -19.88
C ARG A 163 10.81 -3.17 -19.47
N GLY A 164 11.12 -2.54 -18.33
CA GLY A 164 12.47 -2.45 -17.80
C GLY A 164 13.07 -3.78 -17.32
N GLY A 165 12.23 -4.76 -16.94
CA GLY A 165 12.66 -6.09 -16.50
C GLY A 165 13.11 -7.05 -17.62
N GLY A 166 12.96 -6.67 -18.90
CA GLY A 166 13.25 -7.53 -20.07
C GLY A 166 14.61 -7.31 -20.75
N GLY A 167 15.46 -6.41 -20.24
CA GLY A 167 16.68 -5.94 -20.93
C GLY A 167 18.00 -6.63 -20.54
N GLY A 168 17.98 -7.90 -20.13
CA GLY A 168 19.16 -8.65 -19.67
C GLY A 168 19.64 -9.75 -20.62
N GLY A 169 19.37 -9.65 -21.92
CA GLY A 169 19.75 -10.68 -22.89
C GLY A 169 20.09 -10.08 -24.25
N GLY A 170 21.38 -9.81 -24.47
CA GLY A 170 21.92 -9.55 -25.81
C GLY A 170 22.89 -8.38 -25.86
N GLY A 171 24.19 -8.69 -25.85
CA GLY A 171 25.22 -7.78 -26.35
C GLY A 171 26.52 -7.83 -25.57
N GLY A 172 27.46 -8.67 -26.01
CA GLY A 172 28.83 -8.64 -25.53
C GLY A 172 29.69 -9.79 -26.05
N GLY A 173 30.13 -9.64 -27.31
CA GLY A 173 31.30 -10.24 -28.00
C GLY A 173 31.99 -11.47 -27.42
#